data_AF-A0A521AIN1-F1
#
_entry.id   AF-A0A521AIN1-F1
#
_cell.length_a   1.000
_cell.length_b   1.000
_cell.length_c   1.000
_cell.angle_alpha   90.00
_cell.angle_beta   90.00
_cell.angle_gamma   90.00
#
_symmetry.space_group_name_H-M   'P 1'
#
loop_
_entity.id
_entity.type
_entity.pdbx_description
1 polymer ?
#
loop_
_entity_poly.entity_id
_entity_poly.type
_entity_poly.pdbx_seq_one_letter_code
_entity_poly.pdbx_strand_id
1 'polypeptide(L)'
;MKTLVRALTIIFIGCMTALPGFAQQPEQQQMQETVQRINQLIERTHAMNRQINQQIQQLQSHYQLMHRFNEQMQMTLGNMKNAAEQFNLMFQDEEMMRDQEMRKDMEQLREHLQGMATQADEALQVMERVRIRLQEQEGSEIETEVENE
;
A
#
# COMPACT_ATOMS: atom_id res chain seq x y z
N MET A 1 32.31 19.93 -66.52
CA MET A 1 33.15 19.59 -65.35
C MET A 1 32.46 20.17 -64.11
N LYS A 2 31.29 19.71 -63.66
CA LYS A 2 30.93 18.38 -63.14
C LYS A 2 31.82 17.95 -61.97
N THR A 3 31.32 18.23 -60.76
CA THR A 3 31.26 17.31 -59.60
C THR A 3 32.59 16.76 -59.08
N LEU A 4 33.43 17.60 -58.46
CA LEU A 4 34.65 17.15 -57.75
C LEU A 4 35.02 18.06 -56.56
N VAL A 5 34.03 18.58 -55.83
CA VAL A 5 34.24 19.31 -54.55
C VAL A 5 33.24 18.79 -53.49
N ARG A 6 33.18 17.46 -53.35
CA ARG A 6 32.40 16.75 -52.33
C ARG A 6 33.20 15.55 -51.85
N ALA A 7 34.31 15.81 -51.18
CA ALA A 7 34.97 14.86 -50.30
C ALA A 7 35.94 15.65 -49.41
N LEU A 8 36.07 15.22 -48.16
CA LEU A 8 37.18 15.60 -47.27
C LEU A 8 37.10 16.93 -46.51
N THR A 9 36.10 17.09 -45.64
CA THR A 9 36.36 17.70 -44.32
C THR A 9 35.37 17.16 -43.29
N ILE A 10 35.66 15.94 -42.85
CA ILE A 10 35.00 15.25 -41.75
C ILE A 10 35.82 15.51 -40.49
N ILE A 11 35.18 16.14 -39.49
CA ILE A 11 35.27 15.88 -38.04
C ILE A 11 36.59 16.24 -37.35
N PHE A 12 36.55 17.24 -36.44
CA PHE A 12 37.22 17.14 -35.14
C PHE A 12 36.45 17.89 -34.04
N ILE A 13 35.61 17.10 -33.33
CA ILE A 13 35.42 17.10 -31.88
C ILE A 13 34.96 18.43 -31.25
N GLY A 14 33.68 18.75 -31.43
CA GLY A 14 32.91 19.40 -30.38
C GLY A 14 32.75 18.41 -29.23
N CYS A 15 33.51 18.61 -28.16
CA CYS A 15 33.47 17.80 -26.95
C CYS A 15 32.12 18.04 -26.24
N MET A 16 31.07 17.36 -26.70
CA MET A 16 29.92 17.02 -25.88
C MET A 16 30.38 15.99 -24.85
N THR A 17 30.85 16.45 -23.70
CA THR A 17 30.70 15.66 -22.48
C THR A 17 29.32 15.97 -21.91
N ALA A 18 28.30 15.41 -22.56
CA ALA A 18 27.01 15.18 -21.91
C ALA A 18 27.29 14.19 -20.78
N LEU A 19 27.44 14.71 -19.56
CA LEU A 19 27.40 13.92 -18.33
C LEU A 19 26.08 13.14 -18.30
N PRO A 20 26.08 11.80 -18.34
CA PRO A 20 24.91 11.01 -17.99
C PRO A 20 24.96 10.70 -16.49
N GLY A 21 23.83 10.83 -15.81
CA GLY A 21 23.67 10.50 -14.39
C GLY A 21 23.60 11.76 -13.55
N PHE A 22 22.53 12.04 -12.81
CA PHE A 22 21.70 11.14 -12.03
C PHE A 22 20.23 11.57 -12.15
N ALA A 23 19.38 10.72 -12.73
CA ALA A 23 17.94 10.81 -12.58
C ALA A 23 17.50 9.73 -11.57
N GLN A 24 17.86 9.90 -10.30
CA GLN A 24 17.35 9.08 -9.20
C GLN A 24 16.26 9.88 -8.47
N GLN A 25 15.02 9.85 -8.98
CA GLN A 25 13.87 10.40 -8.25
C GLN A 25 12.54 9.60 -8.28
N PRO A 26 12.37 8.41 -8.92
CA PRO A 26 11.07 7.74 -8.88
C PRO A 26 10.78 6.95 -7.58
N GLU A 27 11.79 6.63 -6.77
CA GLU A 27 11.64 5.71 -5.63
C GLU A 27 11.03 6.37 -4.37
N GLN A 28 11.32 7.65 -4.10
CA GLN A 28 10.73 8.38 -2.95
C GLN A 28 9.21 8.52 -3.07
N GLN A 29 8.72 8.75 -4.29
CA GLN A 29 7.30 8.99 -4.53
C GLN A 29 6.46 7.74 -4.25
N GLN A 30 6.98 6.56 -4.60
CA GLN A 30 6.32 5.27 -4.39
C GLN A 30 6.23 4.89 -2.90
N MET A 31 7.21 5.29 -2.10
CA MET A 31 7.17 5.07 -0.65
C MET A 31 6.08 5.93 0.01
N GLN A 32 5.95 7.20 -0.38
CA GLN A 32 4.87 8.06 0.13
C GLN A 32 3.49 7.49 -0.20
N GLU A 33 3.31 6.96 -1.41
CA GLU A 33 2.07 6.28 -1.80
C GLU A 33 1.78 5.07 -0.90
N THR A 34 2.80 4.26 -0.59
CA THR A 34 2.66 3.09 0.28
C THR A 34 2.21 3.50 1.69
N VAL A 35 2.83 4.53 2.28
CA VAL A 35 2.44 5.06 3.60
C VAL A 35 1.00 5.59 3.58
N GLN A 36 0.63 6.33 2.54
CA GLN A 36 -0.74 6.83 2.39
C GLN A 36 -1.76 5.69 2.31
N ARG A 37 -1.45 4.63 1.55
CA ARG A 37 -2.30 3.46 1.43
C ARG A 37 -2.46 2.75 2.78
N ILE A 38 -1.39 2.60 3.55
CA ILE A 38 -1.46 2.00 4.89
C ILE A 38 -2.32 2.87 5.82
N ASN A 39 -2.20 4.20 5.79
CA ASN A 39 -3.04 5.09 6.59
C ASN A 39 -4.53 4.93 6.24
N GLN A 40 -4.88 4.83 4.96
CA GLN A 40 -6.26 4.57 4.53
C GLN A 40 -6.80 3.24 5.06
N LEU A 41 -5.96 2.20 5.09
CA LEU A 41 -6.33 0.89 5.64
C LEU A 41 -6.55 0.95 7.16
N ILE A 42 -5.73 1.72 7.89
CA ILE A 42 -5.92 1.96 9.32
C ILE A 42 -7.27 2.64 9.58
N GLU A 43 -7.60 3.67 8.80
CA GLU A 43 -8.87 4.38 8.92
C GLU A 43 -10.08 3.46 8.65
N ARG A 44 -10.00 2.64 7.59
CA ARG A 44 -11.02 1.64 7.26
C ARG A 44 -11.20 0.61 8.38
N THR A 45 -10.09 0.09 8.90
CA THR A 45 -10.03 -0.85 10.03
C THR A 45 -10.73 -0.26 11.27
N HIS A 46 -10.40 0.99 11.61
CA HIS A 46 -11.06 1.71 12.70
C HIS A 46 -12.56 1.92 12.48
N ALA A 47 -12.97 2.28 11.26
CA ALA A 47 -14.38 2.44 10.92
C ALA A 47 -15.15 1.13 11.08
N MET A 48 -14.59 0.03 10.56
CA MET A 48 -15.16 -1.31 10.72
C MET A 48 -15.22 -1.72 12.20
N ASN A 49 -14.25 -1.33 13.02
CA ASN A 49 -14.21 -1.69 14.44
C ASN A 49 -15.36 -1.00 15.19
N ARG A 50 -15.58 0.29 14.91
CA ARG A 50 -16.72 1.04 15.45
C ARG A 50 -18.05 0.43 15.07
N GLN A 51 -18.21 -0.01 13.82
CA GLN A 51 -19.44 -0.65 13.35
C GLN A 51 -19.67 -2.01 14.03
N ILE A 52 -18.64 -2.85 14.13
CA ILE A 52 -18.74 -4.14 14.80
C ILE A 52 -19.08 -3.96 16.28
N ASN A 53 -18.47 -2.98 16.97
CA ASN A 53 -18.76 -2.71 18.39
C ASN A 53 -20.21 -2.29 18.67
N GLN A 54 -20.90 -1.68 17.69
CA GLN A 54 -22.32 -1.38 17.81
C GLN A 54 -23.19 -2.65 17.71
N GLN A 55 -22.78 -3.63 16.90
CA GLN A 55 -23.54 -4.86 16.66
C GLN A 55 -23.16 -6.00 17.64
N ILE A 56 -21.99 -5.91 18.29
CA ILE A 56 -21.49 -6.93 19.22
C ILE A 56 -22.41 -7.19 20.42
N GLN A 57 -23.24 -6.20 20.78
CA GLN A 57 -24.17 -6.27 21.91
C GLN A 57 -25.29 -7.31 21.71
N GLN A 58 -25.53 -7.76 20.47
CA GLN A 58 -26.60 -8.71 20.13
C GLN A 58 -26.13 -10.17 19.99
N LEU A 59 -24.85 -10.45 20.26
CA LEU A 59 -24.25 -11.80 20.41
C LEU A 59 -24.52 -12.79 19.26
N GLN A 60 -23.75 -12.61 18.17
CA GLN A 60 -23.29 -13.74 17.36
C GLN A 60 -21.77 -13.93 17.54
N SER A 61 -21.34 -15.19 17.69
CA SER A 61 -19.92 -15.59 17.71
C SER A 61 -19.15 -15.08 16.48
N HIS A 62 -19.85 -14.87 15.37
CA HIS A 62 -19.30 -14.32 14.13
C HIS A 62 -18.80 -12.88 14.29
N TYR A 63 -19.53 -12.01 14.99
CA TYR A 63 -19.09 -10.62 15.24
C TYR A 63 -17.88 -10.55 16.18
N GLN A 64 -17.78 -11.47 17.14
CA GLN A 64 -16.60 -11.57 18.01
C GLN A 64 -15.34 -11.96 17.23
N LEU A 65 -15.47 -12.89 16.27
CA LEU A 65 -14.37 -13.25 15.38
C LEU A 65 -13.93 -12.05 14.52
N MET A 66 -14.90 -11.32 13.95
CA MET A 66 -14.61 -10.12 13.18
C MET A 66 -13.93 -9.04 14.02
N HIS A 67 -14.36 -8.85 15.27
CA HIS A 67 -13.74 -7.90 16.19
C HIS A 67 -12.27 -8.23 16.44
N ARG A 68 -11.96 -9.48 16.81
CA ARG A 68 -10.57 -9.91 17.07
C ARG A 68 -9.69 -9.79 15.83
N PHE A 69 -10.22 -10.18 14.67
CA PHE A 69 -9.53 -10.00 13.40
C PHE A 69 -9.18 -8.52 13.18
N ASN A 70 -10.15 -7.63 13.44
CA ASN A 70 -9.99 -6.20 13.24
C ASN A 70 -8.93 -5.60 14.19
N GLU A 71 -8.91 -6.01 15.46
CA GLU A 71 -7.86 -5.63 16.41
C GLU A 71 -6.47 -6.09 15.94
N GLN A 72 -6.36 -7.34 15.48
CA GLN A 72 -5.09 -7.87 14.96
C GLN A 72 -4.66 -7.14 13.69
N MET A 73 -5.61 -6.79 12.81
CA MET A 73 -5.34 -6.03 11.61
C MET A 73 -4.86 -4.62 11.95
N GLN A 74 -5.48 -3.96 12.93
CA GLN A 74 -5.07 -2.62 13.39
C GLN A 74 -3.64 -2.62 13.92
N MET A 75 -3.27 -3.62 14.73
CA MET A 75 -1.89 -3.76 15.22
C MET A 75 -0.91 -4.00 14.08
N THR A 76 -1.27 -4.86 13.12
CA THR A 76 -0.43 -5.19 11.97
C THR A 76 -0.19 -3.98 11.08
N LEU A 77 -1.26 -3.25 10.73
CA LEU A 77 -1.18 -2.03 9.94
C LEU A 77 -0.42 -0.92 10.68
N GLY A 78 -0.56 -0.82 12.01
CA GLY A 78 0.25 0.09 12.82
C GLY A 78 1.74 -0.22 12.76
N ASN A 79 2.12 -1.50 12.86
CA ASN A 79 3.50 -1.93 12.70
C ASN A 79 4.03 -1.67 11.28
N MET A 80 3.23 -1.95 10.26
CA MET A 80 3.58 -1.64 8.86
C MET A 80 3.78 -0.15 8.64
N LYS A 81 2.93 0.70 9.22
CA LYS A 81 3.07 2.15 9.16
C LYS A 81 4.39 2.59 9.79
N ASN A 82 4.69 2.13 11.00
CA ASN A 82 5.93 2.47 11.68
C ASN A 82 7.17 2.04 10.87
N ALA A 83 7.13 0.83 10.29
CA ALA A 83 8.19 0.35 9.41
C ALA A 83 8.35 1.21 8.15
N ALA A 84 7.23 1.59 7.51
CA ALA A 84 7.24 2.44 6.32
C ALA A 84 7.72 3.87 6.63
N GLU A 85 7.36 4.44 7.77
CA GLU A 85 7.84 5.75 8.23
C GLU A 85 9.34 5.72 8.54
N GLN A 86 9.81 4.71 9.26
CA GLN A 86 11.23 4.53 9.57
C GLN A 86 12.05 4.33 8.29
N PHE A 87 11.52 3.54 7.35
CA PHE A 87 12.11 3.38 6.03
C PHE A 87 12.20 4.71 5.28
N ASN A 88 11.12 5.52 5.29
CA ASN A 88 11.12 6.79 4.58
C ASN A 88 12.20 7.75 5.12
N LEU A 89 12.53 7.65 6.42
CA LEU A 89 13.67 8.37 7.00
C LEU A 89 15.01 7.83 6.48
N MET A 90 15.18 6.50 6.43
CA MET A 90 16.40 5.88 5.90
C MET A 90 16.61 6.20 4.41
N PHE A 91 15.53 6.25 3.63
CA PHE A 91 15.57 6.59 2.20
C PHE A 91 15.96 8.07 1.95
N GLN A 92 15.72 8.94 2.93
CA GLN A 92 16.15 10.35 2.88
C GLN A 92 17.61 10.54 3.27
N ASP A 93 18.26 9.52 3.86
CA ASP A 93 19.67 9.55 4.20
C ASP A 93 20.52 9.23 2.96
N GLU A 94 21.09 10.27 2.36
CA GLU A 94 21.95 10.14 1.17
C GLU A 94 23.19 9.28 1.42
N GLU A 95 23.68 9.19 2.67
CA GLU A 95 24.87 8.41 2.98
C GLU A 95 24.58 6.91 2.92
N MET A 96 23.43 6.49 3.45
CA MET A 96 22.96 5.10 3.34
C MET A 96 22.59 4.72 1.90
N MET A 97 22.02 5.64 1.14
CA MET A 97 21.58 5.39 -0.24
C MET A 97 22.72 5.32 -1.26
N ARG A 98 23.96 5.61 -0.86
CA ARG A 98 25.16 5.38 -1.71
C ARG A 98 25.50 3.91 -1.88
N ASP A 99 25.10 3.07 -0.94
CA ASP A 99 25.32 1.63 -1.02
C ASP A 99 24.28 0.97 -1.94
N GLN A 100 24.76 0.24 -2.95
CA GLN A 100 23.90 -0.47 -3.89
C GLN A 100 23.14 -1.62 -3.24
N GLU A 101 23.72 -2.30 -2.24
CA GLU A 101 23.05 -3.36 -1.50
C GLU A 101 21.90 -2.79 -0.67
N MET A 102 22.16 -1.68 0.02
CA MET A 102 21.13 -0.96 0.77
C MET A 102 19.97 -0.53 -0.12
N ARG A 103 20.23 0.04 -1.30
CA ARG A 103 19.18 0.41 -2.25
C ARG A 103 18.31 -0.78 -2.65
N LYS A 104 18.90 -1.96 -2.85
CA LYS A 104 18.19 -3.17 -3.21
C LYS A 104 17.34 -3.68 -2.05
N ASP A 105 17.89 -3.72 -0.85
CA ASP A 105 17.16 -4.14 0.35
C ASP A 105 15.99 -3.19 0.61
N MET A 106 16.19 -1.90 0.35
CA MET A 106 15.16 -0.90 0.50
C MET A 106 14.02 -1.09 -0.53
N GLU A 107 14.38 -1.37 -1.78
CA GLU A 107 13.40 -1.71 -2.82
C GLU A 107 12.57 -2.95 -2.45
N GLN A 108 13.23 -4.01 -1.97
CA GLN A 108 12.57 -5.24 -1.53
C GLN A 108 11.62 -5.00 -0.36
N LEU A 109 12.03 -4.18 0.61
CA LEU A 109 11.17 -3.86 1.74
C LEU A 109 9.95 -3.05 1.30
N ARG A 110 10.11 -2.10 0.36
CA ARG A 110 8.99 -1.36 -0.23
C ARG A 110 8.00 -2.30 -0.91
N GLU A 111 8.48 -3.19 -1.78
CA GLU A 111 7.63 -4.18 -2.45
C GLU A 111 6.88 -5.06 -1.44
N HIS A 112 7.57 -5.47 -0.37
CA HIS A 112 6.96 -6.25 0.70
C HIS A 112 5.84 -5.48 1.41
N LEU A 113 6.07 -4.22 1.80
CA LEU A 113 5.08 -3.37 2.45
C LEU A 113 3.87 -3.11 1.53
N GLN A 114 4.10 -2.89 0.24
CA GLN A 114 3.04 -2.70 -0.74
C GLN A 114 2.21 -3.98 -0.94
N GLY A 115 2.88 -5.15 -0.94
CA GLY A 115 2.24 -6.46 -0.99
C GLY A 115 1.36 -6.69 0.26
N MET A 116 1.89 -6.44 1.44
CA MET A 116 1.14 -6.54 2.69
C MET A 116 -0.06 -5.58 2.74
N ALA A 117 0.11 -4.34 2.27
CA ALA A 117 -1.00 -3.37 2.19
C ALA A 117 -2.10 -3.87 1.24
N THR A 118 -1.73 -4.48 0.11
CA THR A 118 -2.70 -5.06 -0.83
C THR A 118 -3.45 -6.24 -0.20
N GLN A 119 -2.73 -7.15 0.47
CA GLN A 119 -3.35 -8.28 1.17
C GLN A 119 -4.28 -7.82 2.31
N ALA A 120 -3.90 -6.79 3.05
CA ALA A 120 -4.73 -6.21 4.09
C ALA A 120 -6.01 -5.57 3.51
N ASP A 121 -5.92 -4.87 2.38
CA ASP A 121 -7.09 -4.33 1.69
C ASP A 121 -8.06 -5.44 1.25
N GLU A 122 -7.54 -6.49 0.61
CA GLU A 122 -8.34 -7.65 0.21
C GLU A 122 -9.01 -8.32 1.40
N ALA A 123 -8.29 -8.50 2.51
CA ALA A 123 -8.84 -9.09 3.72
C ALA A 123 -9.94 -8.23 4.34
N LEU A 124 -9.78 -6.90 4.38
CA LEU A 124 -10.83 -5.98 4.82
C LEU A 124 -12.06 -6.05 3.91
N GLN A 125 -11.88 -6.13 2.59
CA GLN A 125 -13.00 -6.29 1.65
C GLN A 125 -13.74 -7.62 1.85
N VAL A 126 -13.02 -8.71 2.13
CA VAL A 126 -13.63 -10.01 2.46
C VAL A 126 -14.45 -9.90 3.74
N MET A 127 -13.91 -9.28 4.79
CA MET A 127 -14.62 -9.10 6.05
C MET A 127 -15.85 -8.23 5.91
N GLU A 128 -15.77 -7.18 5.09
CA GLU A 128 -16.93 -6.33 4.79
C GLU A 128 -18.06 -7.14 4.12
N ARG A 129 -17.72 -8.02 3.16
CA ARG A 129 -18.71 -8.92 2.55
C ARG A 129 -19.31 -9.91 3.55
N VAL A 130 -18.49 -10.47 4.45
CA VAL A 130 -18.97 -11.36 5.51
C VAL A 130 -19.93 -10.62 6.43
N ARG A 131 -19.57 -9.41 6.85
CA ARG A 131 -20.40 -8.54 7.69
C ARG A 131 -21.76 -8.26 7.06
N ILE A 132 -21.79 -7.87 5.77
CA ILE A 132 -23.04 -7.60 5.04
C ILE A 132 -23.94 -8.85 5.04
N ARG A 133 -23.39 -10.03 4.76
CA ARG A 133 -24.16 -11.28 4.77
C ARG A 133 -24.71 -11.65 6.15
N LEU A 134 -23.95 -11.42 7.21
CA LEU A 134 -24.42 -11.66 8.59
C LEU A 134 -25.58 -10.72 8.93
N GLN A 135 -25.47 -9.45 8.54
CA GLN A 135 -26.54 -8.47 8.75
C GLN A 135 -27.81 -8.80 7.95
N GLU A 136 -27.67 -9.30 6.72
CA GLU A 136 -28.81 -9.76 5.91
C GLU A 136 -29.49 -10.99 6.52
N GLN A 137 -28.73 -11.93 7.07
CA GLN A 137 -29.28 -13.11 7.76
C GLN A 137 -30.07 -12.72 9.01
N GLU A 138 -29.52 -11.86 9.86
CA GLU A 138 -30.22 -11.35 11.05
C GLU A 138 -31.51 -10.58 10.71
N GLY A 139 -31.50 -9.82 9.61
CA GLY A 139 -32.69 -9.10 9.14
C GLY A 139 -33.80 -10.04 8.62
N SER A 140 -33.42 -11.15 7.99
CA SER A 140 -34.37 -12.11 7.41
C SER A 140 -35.10 -12.99 8.44
N GLU A 141 -34.49 -13.25 9.61
CA GLU A 141 -35.12 -14.02 10.69
C GLU A 141 -36.26 -13.25 11.38
N ILE A 142 -36.18 -11.91 11.41
CA ILE A 142 -37.18 -11.04 12.06
C ILE A 142 -38.46 -10.91 11.20
N GLU A 143 -38.38 -10.94 9.86
CA GLU A 143 -39.56 -10.85 9.00
C GLU A 143 -40.45 -12.10 9.05
N THR A 144 -39.87 -13.30 9.26
CA THR A 144 -40.64 -14.56 9.36
C THR A 144 -41.40 -14.73 10.68
N GLU A 145 -41.03 -14.01 11.74
CA GLU A 145 -41.73 -14.06 13.03
C GLU A 145 -42.98 -13.17 13.06
N VAL A 146 -43.00 -12.08 12.27
CA VAL A 146 -44.11 -11.11 12.24
C VAL A 146 -45.29 -11.58 11.36
N GLU A 147 -45.07 -12.49 10.42
CA GLU A 147 -46.12 -13.00 9.51
C GLU A 147 -46.94 -14.19 10.09
N ASN A 148 -46.65 -14.61 11.33
CA ASN A 148 -47.34 -15.71 12.02
C ASN A 148 -48.17 -15.30 13.26
N GLU A 149 -48.40 -13.99 13.48
CA GLU A 149 -49.35 -13.47 14.48
C GLU A 149 -50.67 -12.97 13.86
#